data_AF-A0A9N8MZW5-F1
#
_entry.id   AF-A0A9N8MZW5-F1
#
_cell.length_a   1.000
_cell.length_b   1.000
_cell.length_c   1.000
_cell.angle_alpha   90.00
_cell.angle_beta   90.00
_cell.angle_gamma   90.00
#
_symmetry.space_group_name_H-M   'P 1'
#
loop_
_entity.id
_entity.type
_entity.pdbx_description
1 polymer ?
#
loop_
_entity_poly.entity_id
_entity_poly.type
_entity_poly.pdbx_seq_one_letter_code
_entity_poly.pdbx_strand_id
1 'polypeptide(L)'
;MRGLWMIGAAALLTGCVSSPSLNGTMGAPSFASLQQMCSAQTVDYGNDAQGVYATLFDAYVANRRGKLSKDDFCAFQASLAQHYTSLGTSADPQVRNQWVTFFTDQRAKALSWRAAADPTLRAG
;
A
#
# COMPACT_ATOMS: atom_id res chain seq x y z
N MET A 1 27.53 -44.61 22.71
CA MET A 1 26.25 -44.51 21.96
C MET A 1 25.44 -43.34 22.52
N ARG A 2 24.67 -42.70 21.63
CA ARG A 2 23.65 -41.65 21.86
C ARG A 2 24.18 -40.22 21.80
N GLY A 3 24.38 -39.74 20.57
CA GLY A 3 24.41 -38.31 20.27
C GLY A 3 23.01 -37.72 20.47
N LEU A 4 22.94 -36.60 21.17
CA LEU A 4 21.75 -35.76 21.20
C LEU A 4 21.92 -34.64 20.17
N TRP A 5 21.29 -34.85 19.02
CA TRP A 5 20.91 -33.79 18.11
C TRP A 5 19.76 -33.02 18.75
N MET A 6 20.05 -31.86 19.35
CA MET A 6 19.02 -30.86 19.63
C MET A 6 18.90 -29.99 18.39
N ILE A 7 17.97 -30.40 17.55
CA ILE A 7 17.49 -29.67 16.38
C ILE A 7 17.10 -28.26 16.83
N GLY A 8 17.82 -27.27 16.30
CA GLY A 8 17.50 -25.87 16.48
C GLY A 8 16.12 -25.59 15.90
N ALA A 9 15.12 -25.52 16.77
CA ALA A 9 13.80 -25.02 16.43
C ALA A 9 13.89 -23.48 16.32
N ALA A 10 14.42 -23.00 15.20
CA ALA A 10 14.10 -21.67 14.72
C ALA A 10 12.64 -21.68 14.28
N ALA A 11 11.74 -21.42 15.23
CA ALA A 11 10.35 -21.16 14.94
C ALA A 11 10.29 -19.98 13.95
N LEU A 12 9.89 -20.29 12.72
CA LEU A 12 9.63 -19.33 11.65
C LEU A 12 8.56 -18.34 12.12
N LEU A 13 8.98 -17.14 12.49
CA LEU A 13 8.11 -15.97 12.66
C LEU A 13 7.62 -15.45 11.29
N THR A 14 7.09 -16.32 10.42
CA THR A 14 6.53 -15.94 9.11
C THR A 14 5.06 -15.51 9.21
N GLY A 15 4.57 -15.22 10.41
CA GLY A 15 3.21 -14.71 10.65
C GLY A 15 3.07 -13.20 10.55
N CYS A 16 4.12 -12.46 10.20
CA CYS A 16 3.98 -11.03 9.91
C CYS A 16 3.23 -10.89 8.57
N VAL A 17 2.02 -10.34 8.63
CA VAL A 17 1.12 -10.03 7.49
C VAL A 17 1.95 -9.70 6.25
N SER A 18 1.97 -10.62 5.29
CA SER A 18 2.78 -10.47 4.09
C SER A 18 2.26 -9.25 3.32
N SER A 19 3.11 -8.24 3.12
CA SER A 19 2.78 -7.13 2.25
C SER A 19 2.34 -7.69 0.89
N PRO A 20 1.20 -7.28 0.34
CA PRO A 20 0.65 -7.92 -0.85
C PRO A 20 1.62 -7.75 -2.02
N SER A 21 1.80 -8.80 -2.83
CA SER A 21 2.77 -8.75 -3.94
C SER A 21 2.39 -7.67 -4.96
N LEU A 22 3.36 -6.95 -5.51
CA LEU A 22 3.10 -5.94 -6.56
C LEU A 22 2.45 -6.54 -7.82
N ASN A 23 2.61 -7.85 -8.04
CA ASN A 23 1.99 -8.57 -9.15
C ASN A 23 0.50 -8.86 -8.91
N GLY A 24 -0.02 -8.55 -7.72
CA GLY A 24 -1.38 -8.89 -7.32
C GLY A 24 -1.49 -10.33 -6.79
N THR A 25 -2.71 -10.73 -6.47
CA THR A 25 -3.06 -12.08 -6.04
C THR A 25 -4.42 -12.47 -6.61
N MET A 26 -4.86 -13.72 -6.39
CA MET A 26 -6.22 -14.12 -6.72
C MET A 26 -7.21 -13.26 -5.92
N GLY A 27 -7.84 -12.28 -6.59
CA GLY A 27 -8.81 -11.35 -5.99
C GLY A 27 -8.28 -9.93 -5.69
N ALA A 28 -6.97 -9.67 -5.85
CA ALA A 28 -6.38 -8.34 -5.70
C ALA A 28 -5.69 -7.91 -7.01
N PRO A 29 -6.02 -6.73 -7.57
CA PRO A 29 -5.33 -6.23 -8.75
C PRO A 29 -3.83 -6.03 -8.49
N SER A 30 -3.04 -6.18 -9.54
CA SER A 30 -1.62 -5.81 -9.53
C SER A 30 -1.45 -4.30 -9.32
N PHE A 31 -0.26 -3.87 -8.89
CA PHE A 31 0.02 -2.45 -8.71
C PHE A 31 -0.07 -1.68 -10.02
N ALA A 32 0.43 -2.25 -11.12
CA ALA A 32 0.29 -1.65 -12.45
C ALA A 32 -1.18 -1.54 -12.87
N SER A 33 -1.97 -2.61 -12.66
CA SER A 33 -3.40 -2.59 -12.97
C SER A 33 -4.15 -1.54 -12.15
N LEU A 34 -3.85 -1.40 -10.85
CA LEU A 34 -4.43 -0.34 -10.01
C LEU A 34 -4.14 1.04 -10.58
N GLN A 35 -2.88 1.31 -10.94
CA GLN A 35 -2.52 2.60 -11.51
C GLN A 35 -3.23 2.87 -12.85
N GLN A 36 -3.34 1.83 -13.68
CA GLN A 36 -4.00 1.90 -14.98
C GLN A 36 -5.51 2.11 -14.91
N MET A 37 -6.13 1.96 -13.73
CA MET A 37 -7.55 2.24 -13.55
C MET A 37 -7.90 3.73 -13.70
N CYS A 38 -6.93 4.64 -13.52
CA CYS A 38 -7.17 6.09 -13.51
C CYS A 38 -6.24 6.89 -14.43
N SER A 39 -5.21 6.25 -15.00
CA SER A 39 -4.24 6.88 -15.89
C SER A 39 -3.67 5.87 -16.87
N ALA A 40 -3.39 6.27 -18.11
CA ALA A 40 -2.67 5.41 -19.05
C ALA A 40 -1.18 5.24 -18.69
N GLN A 41 -0.62 6.18 -17.91
CA GLN A 41 0.77 6.17 -17.47
C GLN A 41 0.88 5.73 -16.01
N THR A 42 1.81 4.82 -15.75
CA THR A 42 2.18 4.39 -14.39
C THR A 42 3.37 5.19 -13.88
N VAL A 43 3.34 5.54 -12.60
CA VAL A 43 4.47 6.13 -11.88
C VAL A 43 5.31 5.00 -11.28
N ASP A 44 6.63 5.09 -11.47
CA ASP A 44 7.59 4.27 -10.74
C ASP A 44 7.86 4.92 -9.38
N TYR A 45 7.39 4.29 -8.31
CA TYR A 45 7.55 4.77 -6.94
C TYR A 45 8.85 4.27 -6.27
N GLY A 46 9.69 3.51 -6.99
CA GLY A 46 10.94 2.96 -6.46
C GLY A 46 10.76 2.27 -5.11
N ASN A 47 11.52 2.71 -4.10
CA ASN A 47 11.48 2.14 -2.76
C ASN A 47 10.13 2.32 -2.03
N ASP A 48 9.31 3.29 -2.45
CA ASP A 48 8.00 3.54 -1.85
C ASP A 48 6.89 2.67 -2.48
N ALA A 49 7.18 1.93 -3.56
CA ALA A 49 6.18 1.19 -4.34
C ALA A 49 5.31 0.25 -3.51
N GLN A 50 5.89 -0.49 -2.57
CA GLN A 50 5.14 -1.41 -1.72
C GLN A 50 4.16 -0.67 -0.80
N GLY A 51 4.58 0.46 -0.23
CA GLY A 51 3.73 1.29 0.62
C GLY A 51 2.60 1.91 -0.19
N VAL A 52 2.92 2.45 -1.37
CA VAL A 52 1.93 3.09 -2.25
C VAL A 52 0.93 2.06 -2.77
N TYR A 53 1.38 0.86 -3.13
CA TYR A 53 0.49 -0.24 -3.52
C TYR A 53 -0.51 -0.57 -2.41
N ALA A 54 -0.06 -0.78 -1.17
CA ALA A 54 -0.95 -1.06 -0.06
C ALA A 54 -1.98 0.08 0.15
N THR A 55 -1.53 1.33 0.06
CA THR A 55 -2.37 2.53 0.20
C THR A 55 -3.45 2.62 -0.88
N LEU A 56 -3.07 2.41 -2.14
CA LEU A 56 -4.02 2.37 -3.26
C LEU A 56 -4.97 1.18 -3.16
N PHE A 57 -4.48 0.03 -2.68
CA PHE A 57 -5.32 -1.15 -2.48
C PHE A 57 -6.39 -0.91 -1.41
N ASP A 58 -6.05 -0.26 -0.30
CA ASP A 58 -7.02 0.10 0.74
C ASP A 58 -8.14 1.02 0.20
N ALA A 59 -7.75 2.05 -0.55
CA ALA A 59 -8.70 2.95 -1.23
C ALA A 59 -9.53 2.22 -2.29
N TYR A 60 -8.91 1.29 -3.04
CA TYR A 60 -9.59 0.46 -4.04
C TYR A 60 -10.66 -0.44 -3.41
N VAL A 61 -10.38 -1.06 -2.26
CA VAL A 61 -11.36 -1.85 -1.52
C VAL A 61 -12.55 -0.98 -1.13
N ALA A 62 -12.31 0.23 -0.62
CA ALA A 62 -13.38 1.17 -0.29
C ALA A 62 -14.22 1.56 -1.52
N ASN A 63 -13.57 1.82 -2.66
CA ASN A 63 -14.24 2.10 -3.94
C ASN A 63 -15.09 0.92 -4.41
N ARG A 64 -14.55 -0.30 -4.38
CA ARG A 64 -15.27 -1.54 -4.74
C ARG A 64 -16.50 -1.80 -3.87
N ARG A 65 -16.48 -1.34 -2.62
CA ARG A 65 -17.59 -1.47 -1.66
C ARG A 65 -18.53 -0.25 -1.66
N GLY A 66 -18.33 0.71 -2.57
CA GLY A 66 -19.17 1.90 -2.71
C GLY A 66 -19.03 2.92 -1.58
N LYS A 67 -17.91 2.91 -0.84
CA LYS A 67 -17.60 3.89 0.22
C LYS A 67 -16.66 5.01 -0.22
N LEU A 68 -16.10 4.89 -1.42
CA LEU A 68 -15.33 5.92 -2.10
C LEU A 68 -15.83 5.96 -3.54
N SER A 69 -16.08 7.13 -4.10
CA SER A 69 -16.49 7.22 -5.50
C SER A 69 -15.30 6.90 -6.42
N LYS A 70 -15.59 6.53 -7.68
CA LYS A 70 -14.54 6.29 -8.68
C LYS A 70 -13.72 7.56 -8.96
N ASP A 71 -14.38 8.71 -8.99
CA ASP A 71 -13.73 10.00 -9.22
C ASP A 71 -12.82 10.39 -8.05
N ASP A 72 -13.28 10.21 -6.81
CA ASP A 72 -12.47 10.46 -5.61
C ASP A 72 -11.26 9.50 -5.53
N PHE A 73 -11.46 8.24 -5.91
CA PHE A 73 -10.36 7.27 -6.00
C PHE A 73 -9.31 7.72 -7.03
N CYS A 74 -9.73 8.17 -8.21
CA CYS A 74 -8.81 8.64 -9.23
C CYS A 74 -8.12 9.96 -8.86
N ALA A 75 -8.83 10.89 -8.21
CA ALA A 75 -8.24 12.11 -7.67
C ALA A 75 -7.19 11.80 -6.59
N PHE A 76 -7.46 10.82 -5.73
CA PHE A 76 -6.51 10.34 -4.72
C PHE A 76 -5.26 9.73 -5.34
N GLN A 77 -5.41 8.89 -6.37
CA GLN A 77 -4.26 8.33 -7.07
C GLN A 77 -3.42 9.42 -7.77
N ALA A 78 -4.07 10.39 -8.41
CA ALA A 78 -3.40 11.50 -9.06
C ALA A 78 -2.63 12.39 -8.06
N SER A 79 -3.18 12.65 -6.87
CA SER A 79 -2.50 13.45 -5.85
C SER A 79 -1.25 12.76 -5.32
N LEU A 80 -1.28 11.44 -5.11
CA LEU A 80 -0.09 10.64 -4.75
C LEU A 80 0.98 10.73 -5.83
N ALA A 81 0.61 10.53 -7.09
CA ALA A 81 1.53 10.62 -8.22
C ALA A 81 2.20 12.00 -8.31
N GLN A 82 1.40 13.07 -8.22
CA GLN A 82 1.89 14.44 -8.28
C GLN A 82 2.89 14.74 -7.15
N HIS A 83 2.54 14.43 -5.90
CA HIS A 83 3.41 14.69 -4.74
C HIS A 83 4.67 13.82 -4.77
N TYR A 84 4.58 12.59 -5.26
CA TYR A 84 5.76 11.75 -5.43
C TYR A 84 6.69 12.32 -6.50
N THR A 85 6.17 12.78 -7.64
CA THR A 85 7.05 13.37 -8.66
C THR A 85 7.69 14.68 -8.18
N SER A 86 7.02 15.47 -7.34
CA SER A 86 7.57 16.74 -6.84
C SER A 86 8.47 16.60 -5.61
N LEU A 87 8.19 15.63 -4.72
CA LEU A 87 8.85 15.49 -3.41
C LEU A 87 9.46 14.09 -3.20
N GLY A 88 8.82 13.07 -3.77
CA GLY A 88 9.20 11.64 -3.80
C GLY A 88 10.60 11.37 -4.29
N THR A 89 10.94 11.99 -5.41
CA THR A 89 12.16 11.72 -6.20
C THR A 89 13.35 12.59 -5.82
N SER A 90 13.16 13.56 -4.92
CA SER A 90 14.23 14.46 -4.51
C SER A 90 15.33 13.72 -3.74
N ALA A 91 16.60 14.10 -3.98
CA ALA A 91 17.73 13.64 -3.18
C ALA A 91 17.93 14.47 -1.89
N ASP A 92 17.24 15.61 -1.76
CA ASP A 92 17.27 16.44 -0.57
C ASP A 92 16.45 15.78 0.56
N PRO A 93 17.06 15.46 1.72
CA PRO A 93 16.37 14.84 2.85
C PRO A 93 15.18 15.65 3.37
N GLN A 94 15.24 16.98 3.34
CA GLN A 94 14.15 17.83 3.83
C GLN A 94 12.93 17.74 2.89
N VAL A 95 13.17 17.77 1.59
CA VAL A 95 12.11 17.62 0.57
C VAL A 95 11.54 16.20 0.60
N ARG A 96 12.39 15.17 0.75
CA ARG A 96 11.93 13.78 0.96
C ARG A 96 11.03 13.65 2.18
N ASN A 97 11.41 14.26 3.29
CA ASN A 97 10.61 14.19 4.51
C ASN A 97 9.22 14.82 4.33
N GLN A 98 9.06 15.83 3.48
CA GLN A 98 7.74 16.39 3.16
C GLN A 98 6.82 15.36 2.48
N TRP A 99 7.34 14.56 1.55
CA TRP A 99 6.58 13.43 1.01
C TRP A 99 6.28 12.40 2.06
N VAL A 100 7.24 12.02 2.91
CA VAL A 100 7.01 10.99 3.94
C VAL A 100 5.86 11.40 4.86
N THR A 101 5.82 12.66 5.28
CA THR A 101 4.71 13.23 6.07
C THR A 101 3.40 13.16 5.30
N PHE A 102 3.34 13.73 4.08
CA PHE A 102 2.14 13.71 3.25
C PHE A 102 1.63 12.28 3.00
N PHE A 103 2.52 11.36 2.67
CA PHE A 103 2.19 9.99 2.35
C PHE A 103 1.68 9.23 3.57
N THR A 104 2.24 9.49 4.75
CA THR A 104 1.74 8.93 6.02
C THR A 104 0.29 9.37 6.28
N ASP A 105 -0.05 10.62 6.01
CA ASP A 105 -1.43 11.11 6.12
C ASP A 105 -2.36 10.42 5.10
N GLN A 106 -1.90 10.23 3.87
CA GLN A 106 -2.68 9.53 2.83
C GLN A 106 -2.91 8.05 3.18
N ARG A 107 -1.94 7.40 3.83
CA ARG A 107 -2.10 6.04 4.36
C ARG A 107 -3.21 5.97 5.41
N ALA A 108 -3.18 6.87 6.39
CA ALA A 108 -4.21 6.94 7.41
C ALA A 108 -5.60 7.19 6.80
N LYS A 109 -5.68 8.07 5.80
CA LYS A 109 -6.91 8.35 5.06
C LYS A 109 -7.46 7.10 4.35
N ALA A 110 -6.62 6.39 3.60
CA ALA A 110 -7.03 5.18 2.87
C ALA A 110 -7.49 4.07 3.81
N LEU A 111 -6.78 3.86 4.92
CA LEU A 111 -7.17 2.92 5.98
C LEU A 111 -8.52 3.28 6.60
N SER A 112 -8.79 4.57 6.82
CA SER A 112 -10.08 5.02 7.38
C SER A 112 -11.26 4.69 6.47
N TRP A 113 -11.09 4.85 5.15
CA TRP A 113 -12.08 4.47 4.16
C TRP A 113 -12.28 2.96 4.11
N ARG A 114 -11.19 2.19 4.13
CA ARG A 114 -11.27 0.72 4.15
C ARG A 114 -12.00 0.23 5.39
N ALA A 115 -11.71 0.78 6.56
CA ALA A 115 -12.43 0.43 7.78
C ALA A 115 -13.92 0.80 7.69
N ALA A 116 -14.29 1.90 7.04
CA ALA A 116 -15.70 2.25 6.81
C ALA A 116 -16.41 1.27 5.83
N ALA A 117 -15.66 0.62 4.94
CA ALA A 117 -16.16 -0.40 4.02
C ALA A 117 -16.21 -1.81 4.61
N ASP A 118 -15.32 -2.12 5.55
CA ASP A 118 -15.26 -3.39 6.27
C ASP A 118 -15.03 -3.15 7.77
N PRO A 119 -16.11 -3.13 8.58
CA PRO A 119 -16.00 -2.90 10.02
C PRO A 119 -15.21 -3.97 10.78
N THR A 120 -15.01 -5.17 10.20
CA THR A 120 -14.24 -6.24 10.87
C THR A 120 -12.76 -5.88 11.06
N LEU A 121 -12.24 -4.94 10.26
CA LEU A 121 -10.90 -4.37 10.43
C LEU A 121 -10.76 -3.45 11.65
N ARG A 122 -11.87 -3.07 12.30
CA ARG A 122 -11.86 -2.33 13.57
C ARG A 122 -11.93 -3.23 14.81
N ALA A 123 -12.29 -4.49 14.65
CA ALA A 123 -12.32 -5.46 15.73
C ALA A 123 -10.92 -6.11 15.84
N GLY A 124 -9.98 -5.33 16.40
CA GLY A 124 -8.67 -5.85 16.83
C GLY A 124 -8.79 -6.68 18.10
#